data_AF-A0A7V9GLJ1-F1
#
_entry.id   AF-A0A7V9GLJ1-F1
#
_cell.length_a   1.000
_cell.length_b   1.000
_cell.length_c   1.000
_cell.angle_alpha   90.00
_cell.angle_beta   90.00
_cell.angle_gamma   90.00
#
_symmetry.space_group_name_H-M   'P 1'
#
loop_
_entity.id
_entity.type
_entity.pdbx_description
1 polymer ?
#
loop_
_entity_poly.entity_id
_entity_poly.type
_entity_poly.pdbx_seq_one_letter_code
_entity_poly.pdbx_strand_id
1 'polypeptide(L)'
;MDKNPDLAKNLKGRLLLTTGKIDNNVSPANTVKMANALIKANKRFDVVILPGQRHGYGDMTEYFFRMLADYYSKWLLGDFSQPADKIEMNREIEQTAPKKKI
;
A
#
# COMPACT_ATOMS: atom_id res chain seq x y z
N MET A 1 -22.16 13.16 7.61
CA MET A 1 -22.15 11.73 7.24
C MET A 1 -21.12 11.55 6.14
N ASP A 2 -20.12 10.68 6.35
CA ASP A 2 -19.07 10.39 5.37
C ASP A 2 -19.70 9.80 4.10
N LYS A 3 -19.68 10.52 2.97
CA LYS A 3 -20.37 10.09 1.73
C LYS A 3 -19.58 9.09 0.88
N ASN A 4 -18.27 8.98 1.09
CA ASN A 4 -17.40 8.13 0.25
C ASN A 4 -17.69 6.63 0.40
N PRO A 5 -17.88 6.08 1.62
CA PRO A 5 -18.23 4.66 1.79
C PRO A 5 -19.54 4.26 1.10
N ASP A 6 -20.51 5.18 0.99
CA ASP A 6 -21.80 4.92 0.32
C ASP A 6 -21.64 4.65 -1.18
N LEU A 7 -20.54 5.13 -1.78
CA LEU A 7 -20.20 4.94 -3.18
C LEU A 7 -19.45 3.62 -3.44
N ALA A 8 -19.10 2.84 -2.41
CA ALA A 8 -18.30 1.62 -2.55
C ALA A 8 -18.89 0.62 -3.56
N LYS A 9 -20.22 0.50 -3.60
CA LYS A 9 -20.93 -0.38 -4.56
C LYS A 9 -20.69 -0.03 -6.03
N ASN A 10 -20.31 1.22 -6.31
CA ASN A 10 -20.06 1.72 -7.65
C ASN A 10 -18.62 1.46 -8.13
N LEU A 11 -17.77 0.81 -7.31
CA LEU A 11 -16.42 0.49 -7.72
C LEU A 11 -16.42 -0.35 -9.01
N LYS A 12 -15.68 0.15 -10.01
CA LYS A 12 -15.34 -0.50 -11.27
C LYS A 12 -13.81 -0.58 -11.37
N GLY A 13 -13.29 -1.67 -11.91
CA GLY A 13 -11.86 -1.89 -12.03
C GLY A 13 -11.19 -2.33 -10.72
N ARG A 14 -9.94 -1.91 -10.52
CA ARG A 14 -9.06 -2.34 -9.43
C ARG A 14 -8.78 -1.15 -8.49
N LEU A 15 -8.73 -1.40 -7.19
CA LEU A 15 -8.52 -0.38 -6.17
C LEU A 15 -7.46 -0.83 -5.16
N LEU A 16 -6.44 -0.01 -4.99
CA LEU A 16 -5.44 -0.12 -3.94
C LEU A 16 -5.67 1.01 -2.93
N LEU A 17 -5.94 0.67 -1.67
CA LEU A 17 -6.00 1.61 -0.57
C LEU A 17 -4.66 1.63 0.18
N THR A 18 -4.15 2.80 0.53
CA THR A 18 -2.91 2.94 1.32
C THR A 18 -3.10 3.92 2.47
N THR A 19 -2.44 3.66 3.61
CA THR A 19 -2.44 4.57 4.76
C THR A 19 -1.27 4.29 5.71
N GLY A 20 -0.78 5.34 6.39
CA GLY A 20 0.21 5.19 7.46
C GLY A 20 -0.47 4.83 8.79
N LYS A 21 0.00 3.81 9.50
CA LYS A 21 -0.65 3.28 10.71
C LYS A 21 -0.88 4.31 11.82
N ILE A 22 -0.01 5.32 11.91
CA ILE A 22 -0.07 6.35 12.96
C ILE A 22 -0.33 7.75 12.39
N ASP A 23 -0.95 7.84 11.22
CA ASP A 23 -1.36 9.12 10.63
C ASP A 23 -2.32 9.87 11.57
N ASN A 24 -1.89 11.04 12.02
CA ASN A 24 -2.63 11.92 12.92
C ASN A 24 -3.30 13.10 12.18
N ASN A 25 -3.07 13.24 10.87
CA ASN A 25 -3.75 14.22 10.00
C ASN A 25 -5.00 13.59 9.39
N VAL A 26 -4.83 12.44 8.72
CA VAL A 26 -5.94 11.66 8.14
C VAL A 26 -5.99 10.30 8.81
N SER A 27 -6.93 10.13 9.74
CA SER A 27 -7.01 8.90 10.55
C SER A 27 -7.12 7.64 9.67
N PRO A 28 -6.31 6.59 9.93
CA PRO A 28 -6.42 5.29 9.26
C PRO A 28 -7.78 4.62 9.42
N ALA A 29 -8.56 5.01 10.43
CA ALA A 29 -9.93 4.57 10.61
C ALA A 29 -10.80 4.86 9.37
N ASN A 30 -10.52 5.93 8.62
CA ASN A 30 -11.23 6.25 7.39
C ASN A 30 -10.99 5.19 6.30
N THR A 31 -9.74 4.71 6.17
CA THR A 31 -9.40 3.60 5.27
C THR A 31 -10.11 2.31 5.69
N VAL A 32 -10.17 2.02 7.00
CA VAL A 32 -10.88 0.84 7.54
C VAL A 32 -12.39 0.94 7.28
N LYS A 33 -13.01 2.12 7.44
CA LYS A 33 -14.42 2.34 7.10
C LYS A 33 -14.69 2.06 5.62
N MET A 34 -13.84 2.55 4.72
CA MET A 34 -13.97 2.30 3.27
C MET A 34 -13.80 0.81 2.95
N ALA A 35 -12.81 0.15 3.55
CA ALA A 35 -12.60 -1.29 3.40
C ALA A 35 -13.85 -2.10 3.83
N ASN A 36 -14.44 -1.77 4.98
CA ASN A 36 -15.68 -2.40 5.44
C ASN A 36 -16.84 -2.19 4.45
N ALA A 37 -16.99 -0.98 3.88
CA ALA A 37 -18.02 -0.71 2.88
C ALA A 37 -17.81 -1.49 1.57
N LEU A 38 -16.56 -1.62 1.11
CA LEU A 38 -16.20 -2.43 -0.05
C LEU A 38 -16.50 -3.92 0.19
N ILE A 39 -16.17 -4.45 1.38
CA ILE A 39 -16.50 -5.83 1.77
C ILE A 39 -18.02 -6.05 1.75
N LYS A 40 -18.79 -5.17 2.41
CA LYS A 40 -20.26 -5.25 2.41
C LYS A 40 -20.88 -5.17 1.02
N ALA A 41 -20.24 -4.44 0.10
CA ALA A 41 -20.65 -4.33 -1.29
C ALA A 41 -20.11 -5.47 -2.20
N ASN A 42 -19.48 -6.51 -1.63
CA ASN A 42 -18.85 -7.62 -2.32
C ASN A 42 -17.85 -7.18 -3.42
N LYS A 43 -17.05 -6.14 -3.10
CA LYS A 43 -16.01 -5.63 -3.99
C LYS A 43 -14.65 -6.13 -3.54
N ARG A 44 -13.82 -6.55 -4.50
CA ARG A 44 -12.42 -6.89 -4.27
C ARG A 44 -11.56 -5.63 -4.35
N PHE A 45 -10.61 -5.52 -3.46
CA PHE A 45 -9.66 -4.42 -3.35
C PHE A 45 -8.42 -4.91 -2.61
N ASP A 46 -7.34 -4.14 -2.73
CA ASP A 46 -6.08 -4.39 -2.03
C ASP A 46 -5.84 -3.25 -1.02
N VAL A 47 -5.17 -3.56 0.10
CA VAL A 47 -4.85 -2.58 1.15
C VAL A 47 -3.41 -2.72 1.58
N VAL A 48 -2.73 -1.59 1.72
CA VAL A 48 -1.40 -1.48 2.32
C VAL A 48 -1.47 -0.57 3.53
N ILE A 49 -1.00 -1.06 4.66
CA ILE A 49 -0.83 -0.27 5.88
C ILE A 49 0.66 -0.14 6.13
N LEU A 50 1.18 1.08 6.15
CA LEU A 50 2.59 1.37 6.37
C LEU A 50 2.84 1.54 7.89
N PRO A 51 3.53 0.59 8.56
CA PRO A 51 3.72 0.64 10.00
C PRO A 51 4.63 1.79 10.43
N GLY A 52 4.31 2.44 11.56
CA GLY A 52 5.12 3.54 12.09
C GLY A 52 5.03 4.85 11.28
N GLN A 53 4.33 4.85 10.14
CA GLN A 53 4.24 6.01 9.28
C GLN A 53 3.05 6.91 9.58
N ARG A 54 3.28 8.22 9.42
CA ARG A 54 2.25 9.27 9.36
C ARG A 54 1.85 9.54 7.91
N HIS A 55 1.26 10.71 7.64
CA HIS A 55 0.71 11.09 6.34
C HIS A 55 1.67 10.96 5.15
N GLY A 56 2.94 11.34 5.33
CA GLY A 56 3.93 11.40 4.24
C GLY A 56 4.71 10.12 4.00
N TYR A 57 4.41 9.01 4.69
CA TYR A 57 5.09 7.71 4.56
C TYR A 57 6.59 7.65 4.88
N GLY A 58 7.23 8.79 5.13
CA GLY A 58 8.56 8.88 5.74
C GLY A 58 9.62 8.08 4.98
N ASP A 59 10.39 7.30 5.72
CA ASP A 59 11.42 6.39 5.20
C ASP A 59 10.86 5.24 4.34
N MET A 60 9.54 5.00 4.38
CA MET A 60 8.86 4.00 3.54
C MET A 60 8.31 4.57 2.23
N THR A 61 8.57 5.83 1.90
CA THR A 61 8.11 6.46 0.65
C THR A 61 8.57 5.68 -0.59
N GLU A 62 9.84 5.29 -0.61
CA GLU A 62 10.42 4.53 -1.72
C GLU A 62 9.81 3.14 -1.86
N TYR A 63 9.58 2.47 -0.72
CA TYR A 63 8.89 1.18 -0.69
C TYR A 63 7.46 1.29 -1.22
N PHE A 64 6.71 2.30 -0.78
CA PHE A 64 5.36 2.59 -1.28
C PHE A 64 5.35 2.84 -2.78
N PHE A 65 6.26 3.68 -3.29
CA PHE A 65 6.36 3.99 -4.71
C PHE A 65 6.54 2.74 -5.55
N ARG A 66 7.38 1.81 -5.09
CA ARG A 66 7.65 0.55 -5.80
C ARG A 66 6.45 -0.39 -5.80
N MET A 67 5.76 -0.52 -4.67
CA MET A 67 4.50 -1.28 -4.63
C MET A 67 3.42 -0.66 -5.53
N LEU A 68 3.35 0.67 -5.59
CA LEU A 68 2.42 1.36 -6.48
C LEU A 68 2.76 1.08 -7.95
N ALA A 69 4.05 1.17 -8.32
CA ALA A 69 4.53 0.82 -9.66
C ALA A 69 4.15 -0.63 -10.03
N ASP A 70 4.34 -1.58 -9.13
CA ASP A 70 3.94 -2.98 -9.35
C ASP A 70 2.45 -3.16 -9.55
N TYR A 71 1.65 -2.45 -8.75
CA TYR A 71 0.21 -2.48 -8.88
C TYR A 71 -0.24 -1.99 -10.26
N TYR A 72 0.39 -0.92 -10.76
CA TYR A 72 0.14 -0.42 -12.11
C TYR A 72 0.68 -1.36 -13.20
N SER A 73 1.89 -1.89 -13.08
CA SER A 73 2.41 -2.88 -14.03
C SER A 73 1.44 -4.05 -14.18
N LYS A 74 0.94 -4.57 -13.06
CA LYS A 74 0.00 -5.69 -13.04
C LYS A 74 -1.35 -5.35 -13.67
N TRP A 75 -1.97 -4.25 -13.26
CA TRP A 75 -3.38 -4.01 -13.57
C TRP A 75 -3.64 -2.97 -14.67
N LEU A 76 -2.67 -2.11 -14.96
CA LEU A 76 -2.73 -1.16 -16.07
C LEU A 76 -2.00 -1.68 -17.30
N LEU A 77 -0.80 -2.26 -17.13
CA LEU A 77 0.01 -2.76 -18.25
C LEU A 77 -0.19 -4.26 -18.53
N GLY A 78 -0.77 -5.01 -17.59
CA GLY A 78 -0.96 -6.46 -17.73
C GLY A 78 0.32 -7.27 -17.56
N ASP A 79 1.35 -6.69 -16.93
CA ASP A 79 2.61 -7.36 -16.65
C ASP A 79 2.61 -7.98 -15.23
N PHE A 80 2.58 -9.31 -15.19
CA PHE A 80 2.56 -10.10 -13.96
C PHE A 80 3.92 -10.74 -13.64
N SER A 81 4.99 -10.37 -14.33
CA SER A 81 6.32 -10.99 -14.19
C SER A 81 7.08 -10.62 -12.91
N GLN A 82 6.44 -9.93 -11.97
CA GLN A 82 7.08 -9.34 -10.80
C GLN A 82 7.43 -10.39 -9.71
N PRO A 83 8.72 -10.55 -9.33
CA PRO A 83 9.11 -11.42 -8.22
C PRO A 83 8.73 -10.80 -6.87
N ALA A 84 8.42 -11.65 -5.89
CA ALA A 84 8.10 -11.21 -4.52
C ALA A 84 9.31 -10.57 -3.82
N ASP A 85 10.52 -11.02 -4.16
CA ASP A 85 11.78 -10.40 -3.75
C ASP A 85 12.41 -9.71 -4.96
N LYS A 86 12.56 -8.39 -4.88
CA LYS A 86 13.13 -7.59 -5.96
C LYS A 86 14.64 -7.49 -5.78
N ILE A 87 15.30 -8.59 -6.11
CA ILE A 87 16.75 -8.79 -6.00
C ILE A 87 17.53 -7.60 -6.56
N GLU A 88 17.13 -7.06 -7.71
CA GLU A 88 17.81 -5.93 -8.36
C GLU A 88 17.80 -4.65 -7.52
N MET A 89 16.73 -4.40 -6.77
CA MET A 89 16.62 -3.23 -5.89
C MET A 89 17.44 -3.40 -4.62
N ASN A 90 17.57 -4.65 -4.15
CA ASN A 90 18.39 -4.97 -2.99
C ASN A 90 19.90 -4.94 -3.31
N ARG A 91 20.29 -4.83 -4.59
CA ARG A 91 21.71 -4.70 -5.00
C ARG A 91 22.28 -3.32 -4.67
N GLU A 92 21.45 -2.27 -4.69
CA GLU A 92 21.88 -0.90 -4.40
C GLU A 92 21.88 -0.57 -2.91
N ILE A 93 21.21 -1.39 -2.09
CA ILE A 93 21.23 -1.28 -0.63
C ILE A 93 22.51 -1.96 -0.15
N GLU A 94 23.47 -1.17 0.33
CA GLU A 94 24.70 -1.68 0.91
C GLU A 94 24.36 -2.60 2.10
N GLN A 95 24.57 -3.91 1.92
CA GLN A 95 24.34 -4.90 2.97
C GLN A 95 25.47 -4.81 4.00
N THR A 96 25.38 -3.83 4.90
CA THR A 96 26.30 -3.73 6.03
C THR A 96 26.04 -4.91 6.97
N ALA A 97 26.89 -5.94 6.88
CA ALA A 97 26.87 -7.06 7.80
C ALA A 97 26.98 -6.57 9.25
N PRO A 98 26.27 -7.17 10.22
CA PRO A 98 26.37 -6.74 11.60
C PRO A 98 27.81 -6.98 12.09
N LYS A 99 28.48 -5.91 12.53
CA LYS A 99 29.80 -6.01 13.16
C LYS A 99 29.68 -6.97 14.34
N LYS A 100 30.30 -8.15 14.24
CA LYS A 100 30.53 -9.05 15.37
C LYS A 100 31.23 -8.24 16.46
N LYS A 101 30.53 -7.99 17.57
CA LYS A 101 31.19 -7.52 18.79
C LYS A 101 32.07 -8.68 19.27
N ILE A 102 33.38 -8.48 19.19
CA ILE A 102 34.40 -9.28 19.87
C ILE A 102 34.43 -8.81 21.32
#